data_AF-A0A431IBF6-F1
#
_entry.id   AF-A0A431IBF6-F1
#
_cell.length_a   1.000
_cell.length_b   1.000
_cell.length_c   1.000
_cell.angle_alpha   90.00
_cell.angle_beta   90.00
_cell.angle_gamma   90.00
#
_symmetry.space_group_name_H-M   'P 1'
#
loop_
_entity.id
_entity.type
_entity.pdbx_description
1 polymer ?
#
loop_
_entity_poly.entity_id
_entity_poly.type
_entity_poly.pdbx_seq_one_letter_code
_entity_poly.pdbx_strand_id
1 'polypeptide(L)'
;MSTQNTPAINRTELLNTVQSNLDKLLVDSTKALPSGFNQSRFLQNCLSVLSETNNIEKCSAASIAKTMLKGALLDLDFFRKECYAIPYYDKDKQCHVLNFQTDYKGEIKLAHKYSVRKIIDIY
;
A
#
# COMPACT_ATOMS: atom_id res chain seq x y z
N MET A 1 14.58 -34.20 -14.87
CA MET A 1 14.11 -33.27 -13.82
C MET A 1 14.97 -32.03 -13.89
N SER A 2 14.57 -31.03 -14.68
CA SER A 2 15.27 -29.75 -14.80
C SER A 2 14.64 -28.73 -13.85
N THR A 3 15.37 -28.37 -12.81
CA THR A 3 15.04 -27.24 -11.93
C THR A 3 15.14 -25.96 -12.73
N GLN A 4 14.00 -25.37 -13.10
CA GLN A 4 13.95 -24.02 -13.67
C GLN A 4 14.40 -23.05 -12.57
N ASN A 5 15.56 -22.46 -12.77
CA ASN A 5 16.14 -21.43 -11.91
C ASN A 5 15.36 -20.14 -12.17
N THR A 6 14.33 -19.87 -11.36
CA THR A 6 13.59 -18.60 -11.41
C THR A 6 14.58 -17.48 -11.07
N PRO A 7 14.81 -16.49 -11.96
CA PRO A 7 15.71 -15.39 -11.64
C PRO A 7 15.15 -14.65 -10.42
N ALA A 8 15.95 -14.56 -9.37
CA ALA A 8 15.61 -13.74 -8.21
C ALA A 8 15.41 -12.31 -8.71
N ILE A 9 14.16 -11.84 -8.69
CA ILE A 9 13.83 -10.47 -9.07
C ILE A 9 14.60 -9.56 -8.12
N ASN A 10 15.49 -8.71 -8.66
CA ASN A 10 16.22 -7.77 -7.85
C ASN A 10 15.24 -6.85 -7.13
N ARG A 11 15.34 -6.75 -5.79
CA ARG A 11 14.47 -5.89 -4.96
C ARG A 11 14.35 -4.47 -5.54
N THR A 12 15.45 -3.92 -6.03
CA THR A 12 15.51 -2.60 -6.67
C THR A 12 14.64 -2.51 -7.92
N GLU A 13 14.66 -3.52 -8.79
CA GLU A 13 13.84 -3.56 -10.01
C GLU A 13 12.35 -3.70 -9.66
N LEU A 14 12.04 -4.49 -8.63
CA LEU A 14 10.68 -4.61 -8.11
C LEU A 14 10.16 -3.26 -7.60
N LEU A 15 10.96 -2.55 -6.78
CA LEU A 15 10.58 -1.24 -6.23
C LEU A 15 10.38 -0.20 -7.35
N ASN A 16 11.25 -0.17 -8.36
CA ASN A 16 11.09 0.73 -9.51
C ASN A 16 9.81 0.41 -10.31
N THR A 17 9.50 -0.89 -10.48
CA THR A 17 8.28 -1.34 -11.15
C THR A 17 7.03 -0.98 -10.34
N VAL A 18 7.07 -1.14 -9.01
CA VAL A 18 5.98 -0.74 -8.13
C VAL A 18 5.78 0.77 -8.18
N GLN A 19 6.85 1.56 -8.14
CA GLN A 19 6.79 3.02 -8.20
C GLN A 19 6.15 3.49 -9.50
N SER A 20 6.59 2.99 -10.66
CA SER A 20 6.03 3.37 -11.95
C SER A 20 4.56 2.96 -12.10
N ASN A 21 4.17 1.80 -11.57
CA ASN A 21 2.77 1.36 -11.53
C ASN A 21 1.93 2.23 -10.60
N LEU A 22 2.45 2.58 -9.43
CA LEU A 22 1.76 3.41 -8.45
C LEU A 22 1.57 4.84 -8.98
N ASP A 23 2.57 5.42 -9.62
CA ASP A 23 2.51 6.75 -10.21
C ASP A 23 1.41 6.84 -11.29
N LYS A 24 1.36 5.86 -12.20
CA LYS A 24 0.26 5.75 -13.19
C LYS A 24 -1.11 5.65 -12.52
N LEU A 25 -1.25 4.78 -11.52
CA LEU A 25 -2.52 4.61 -10.80
C LEU A 25 -2.95 5.86 -10.04
N LEU A 26 -2.00 6.63 -9.50
CA LEU A 26 -2.27 7.90 -8.82
C LEU A 26 -2.73 8.97 -9.80
N VAL A 27 -2.10 9.06 -10.99
CA VAL A 27 -2.54 9.96 -12.07
C VAL A 27 -3.96 9.63 -12.53
N ASP A 28 -4.26 8.35 -12.75
CA ASP A 28 -5.58 7.89 -13.18
C ASP A 28 -6.65 8.14 -12.11
N SER A 29 -6.28 8.03 -10.84
CA SER A 29 -7.18 8.18 -9.69
C SER A 29 -7.18 9.59 -9.09
N THR A 30 -6.60 10.58 -9.77
CA THR A 30 -6.45 11.97 -9.27
C THR A 30 -7.75 12.58 -8.76
N LYS A 31 -8.89 12.27 -9.39
CA LYS A 31 -10.21 12.75 -8.98
C LYS A 31 -10.70 12.21 -7.63
N ALA A 32 -10.20 11.04 -7.21
CA ALA A 32 -10.59 10.38 -5.97
C ALA A 32 -9.62 10.66 -4.80
N LEU A 33 -8.53 11.40 -5.06
CA LEU A 33 -7.56 11.76 -4.03
C LEU A 33 -8.06 12.94 -3.17
N PRO A 34 -7.69 12.98 -1.88
CA PRO A 34 -8.07 14.08 -1.00
C PRO A 34 -7.46 15.43 -1.43
N SER A 35 -8.16 16.53 -1.15
CA SER A 35 -7.70 17.88 -1.48
C SER A 35 -6.40 18.22 -0.74
N GLY A 36 -5.34 18.56 -1.48
CA GLY A 36 -4.02 18.87 -0.90
C GLY A 36 -3.10 17.65 -0.72
N PHE A 37 -3.44 16.50 -1.32
CA PHE A 37 -2.60 15.31 -1.29
C PHE A 37 -1.21 15.55 -1.91
N ASN A 38 -0.15 15.37 -1.11
CA ASN A 38 1.22 15.44 -1.61
C ASN A 38 1.67 14.07 -2.12
N GLN A 39 1.54 13.88 -3.44
CA GLN A 39 1.88 12.63 -4.12
C GLN A 39 3.35 12.24 -3.93
N SER A 40 4.27 13.20 -4.03
CA SER A 40 5.71 12.93 -3.87
C SER A 40 6.04 12.43 -2.46
N ARG A 41 5.49 13.07 -1.43
CA ARG A 41 5.64 12.64 -0.04
C ARG A 41 5.06 11.24 0.18
N PHE A 42 3.87 10.98 -0.35
CA PHE A 42 3.24 9.67 -0.23
C PHE A 42 4.08 8.57 -0.90
N LEU A 43 4.58 8.81 -2.11
CA LEU A 43 5.46 7.88 -2.83
C LEU A 43 6.72 7.56 -2.02
N GLN A 44 7.38 8.59 -1.47
CA GLN A 44 8.57 8.40 -0.64
C GLN A 44 8.27 7.60 0.63
N ASN A 45 7.16 7.89 1.31
CA ASN A 45 6.72 7.13 2.48
C ASN A 45 6.47 5.66 2.14
N CYS A 46 5.76 5.37 1.04
CA CYS A 46 5.51 4.02 0.57
C CYS A 46 6.81 3.28 0.24
N LEU A 47 7.75 3.91 -0.46
CA LEU A 47 9.04 3.30 -0.80
C LEU A 47 9.88 2.96 0.44
N SER A 48 9.89 3.83 1.46
CA SER A 48 10.56 3.56 2.73
C SER A 48 9.98 2.32 3.40
N VAL A 49 8.64 2.24 3.52
CA VAL A 49 7.96 1.11 4.15
C VAL A 49 8.14 -0.18 3.35
N LEU A 50 8.07 -0.12 2.02
CA LEU A 50 8.29 -1.29 1.16
C LEU A 50 9.71 -1.83 1.24
N SER A 51 10.70 -0.95 1.44
CA SER A 51 12.11 -1.34 1.58
C SER A 51 12.36 -2.11 2.89
N GLU A 52 11.63 -1.76 3.95
CA GLU A 52 11.70 -2.40 5.28
C GLU A 52 10.81 -3.65 5.40
N THR A 53 9.84 -3.83 4.48
CA THR A 53 8.87 -4.93 4.55
C THR A 53 9.49 -6.26 4.10
N ASN A 54 9.50 -7.24 5.00
CA ASN A 54 10.00 -8.59 4.72
C ASN A 54 9.05 -9.36 3.75
N ASN A 55 9.62 -10.22 2.91
CA ASN A 55 8.90 -11.05 1.92
C ASN A 55 8.17 -10.28 0.80
N ILE A 56 8.44 -8.99 0.63
CA ILE A 56 7.85 -8.20 -0.47
C ILE A 56 8.21 -8.76 -1.86
N GLU A 57 9.39 -9.36 -1.99
CA GLU A 57 9.92 -9.97 -3.23
C GLU A 57 9.08 -11.15 -3.73
N LYS A 58 8.32 -11.78 -2.84
CA LYS A 58 7.42 -12.89 -3.19
C LYS A 58 6.07 -12.41 -3.72
N CYS A 59 5.77 -11.12 -3.55
CA CYS A 59 4.50 -10.52 -3.94
C CYS A 59 4.60 -9.91 -5.35
N SER A 60 3.50 -9.98 -6.11
CA SER A 60 3.43 -9.32 -7.41
C SER A 60 3.44 -7.80 -7.28
N ALA A 61 4.25 -7.11 -8.11
CA ALA A 61 4.32 -5.65 -8.18
C ALA A 61 2.94 -4.99 -8.33
N ALA A 62 2.03 -5.61 -9.09
CA ALA A 62 0.67 -5.11 -9.29
C ALA A 62 -0.17 -5.19 -8.01
N SER A 63 -0.02 -6.26 -7.22
CA SER A 63 -0.69 -6.39 -5.92
C SER A 63 -0.19 -5.33 -4.95
N ILE A 64 1.12 -5.08 -4.93
CA ILE A 64 1.73 -4.07 -4.08
C ILE A 64 1.20 -2.68 -4.43
N ALA A 65 1.24 -2.31 -5.71
CA ALA A 65 0.77 -1.00 -6.18
C ALA A 65 -0.73 -0.78 -5.89
N LYS A 66 -1.57 -1.81 -6.09
CA LYS A 66 -3.01 -1.74 -5.75
C LYS A 66 -3.24 -1.55 -4.25
N THR A 67 -2.49 -2.23 -3.40
CA THR A 67 -2.61 -2.10 -1.95
C THR A 67 -2.14 -0.73 -1.46
N MET A 68 -1.08 -0.18 -2.05
CA MET A 68 -0.64 1.18 -1.76
C MET A 68 -1.65 2.23 -2.24
N LEU A 69 -2.25 2.04 -3.42
CA LEU A 69 -3.31 2.90 -3.93
C LEU A 69 -4.52 2.95 -2.98
N LYS A 70 -4.93 1.81 -2.39
CA LYS A 70 -6.00 1.79 -1.38
C LYS A 70 -5.69 2.69 -0.19
N GLY A 71 -4.44 2.68 0.28
CA GLY A 71 -3.98 3.60 1.34
C GLY A 71 -4.10 5.06 0.92
N ALA A 72 -3.68 5.41 -0.30
CA ALA A 72 -3.79 6.77 -0.84
C ALA A 72 -5.25 7.26 -0.94
N LEU A 73 -6.14 6.41 -1.46
CA LEU A 73 -7.56 6.73 -1.61
C LEU A 73 -8.26 6.93 -0.26
N LEU A 74 -7.89 6.14 0.74
CA LEU A 74 -8.42 6.26 2.10
C LEU A 74 -7.76 7.40 2.89
N ASP A 75 -6.75 8.07 2.33
CA ASP A 75 -5.96 9.11 2.98
C ASP A 75 -5.26 8.58 4.25
N LEU A 76 -4.75 7.35 4.17
CA LEU A 76 -4.02 6.68 5.26
C LEU A 76 -2.54 6.58 4.93
N ASP A 77 -1.70 6.87 5.92
CA ASP A 77 -0.24 6.86 5.78
C ASP A 77 0.40 5.64 6.43
N PHE A 78 1.10 4.84 5.61
CA PHE A 78 1.84 3.66 6.06
C PHE A 78 2.99 4.02 7.00
N PHE A 79 3.63 5.19 6.82
CA PHE A 79 4.74 5.62 7.66
C PHE A 79 4.30 6.05 9.07
N ARG A 80 3.08 6.60 9.18
CA ARG A 80 2.48 7.03 10.46
C ARG A 80 1.81 5.90 11.24
N LYS A 81 1.96 4.65 10.76
CA LYS A 81 1.30 3.46 11.30
C LYS A 81 -0.23 3.58 11.30
N GLU A 82 -0.80 4.28 10.32
CA GLU A 82 -2.26 4.35 10.14
C GLU A 82 -2.79 3.13 9.37
N CYS A 83 -1.91 2.49 8.58
CA CYS A 83 -2.20 1.28 7.83
C CYS A 83 -0.95 0.41 7.66
N TYR A 84 -1.17 -0.87 7.44
CA TYR A 84 -0.14 -1.88 7.23
C TYR A 84 -0.39 -2.62 5.93
N ALA A 85 0.72 -3.01 5.29
CA ALA A 85 0.70 -3.86 4.11
C ALA A 85 1.39 -5.18 4.47
N ILE A 86 0.59 -6.24 4.66
CA ILE A 86 1.08 -7.52 5.18
C ILE A 86 0.99 -8.58 4.07
N PRO A 87 2.11 -9.25 3.75
CA PRO A 87 2.11 -10.31 2.75
C PRO A 87 1.47 -11.58 3.32
N TYR A 88 0.38 -12.03 2.71
CA TYR A 88 -0.25 -13.31 3.02
C TYR A 88 -0.07 -14.28 1.87
N TYR A 89 0.04 -15.56 2.19
CA TYR A 89 0.02 -16.62 1.18
C TYR A 89 -1.43 -16.92 0.80
N ASP A 90 -1.80 -16.64 -0.45
CA ASP A 90 -3.09 -17.01 -1.01
C ASP A 90 -3.01 -18.43 -1.55
N LYS A 91 -3.73 -19.37 -0.92
CA LYS A 91 -3.72 -20.79 -1.28
C LYS A 91 -4.33 -21.04 -2.66
N ASP A 92 -5.29 -20.22 -3.07
CA ASP A 92 -6.04 -20.41 -4.32
C ASP A 92 -5.22 -19.95 -5.53
N LYS A 93 -4.46 -18.86 -5.35
CA LYS A 93 -3.59 -18.30 -6.40
C LYS A 93 -2.15 -18.82 -6.34
N GLN A 94 -1.84 -19.67 -5.36
CA GLN A 94 -0.50 -20.19 -5.07
C GLN A 94 0.60 -19.11 -5.09
N CYS A 95 0.27 -17.90 -4.62
CA CYS A 95 1.20 -16.77 -4.61
C CYS A 95 1.02 -15.91 -3.36
N HIS A 96 2.05 -15.14 -3.01
CA HIS A 96 1.94 -14.16 -1.92
C HIS A 96 1.24 -12.90 -2.45
N VAL A 97 0.17 -12.50 -1.77
CA VAL A 97 -0.63 -11.32 -2.06
C VAL A 97 -0.48 -10.34 -0.89
N LEU A 98 -0.25 -9.07 -1.20
CA LEU A 98 -0.11 -8.04 -0.19
C LEU A 98 -1.51 -7.58 0.24
N ASN A 99 -1.92 -7.90 1.47
CA ASN A 99 -3.20 -7.43 2.01
C ASN A 99 -3.03 -6.08 2.70
N PHE A 100 -4.05 -5.25 2.51
CA PHE A 100 -4.22 -3.99 3.21
C PHE A 100 -4.91 -4.24 4.55
N GLN A 101 -4.33 -3.75 5.64
CA GLN A 101 -4.96 -3.74 6.95
C GLN A 101 -4.87 -2.33 7.53
N THR A 102 -5.96 -1.86 8.10
CA THR A 102 -6.02 -0.57 8.80
C THR A 102 -5.60 -0.76 10.25
N ASP A 103 -4.90 0.22 10.80
CA ASP A 103 -4.58 0.25 12.23
C ASP A 103 -5.67 1.01 12.99
N TYR A 104 -5.72 0.84 14.33
CA TYR A 104 -6.63 1.56 15.21
C TYR A 104 -6.59 3.08 14.97
N LYS A 105 -5.38 3.65 14.80
CA LYS A 105 -5.22 5.08 14.52
C LYS A 105 -5.81 5.48 13.17
N GLY A 106 -5.67 4.63 12.16
CA GLY A 106 -6.28 4.84 10.85
C GLY A 106 -7.80 4.76 10.90
N GLU A 107 -8.34 3.78 11.63
CA GLU A 107 -9.78 3.61 11.82
C GLU A 107 -10.43 4.81 12.52
N ILE A 108 -9.79 5.38 13.55
CA ILE A 108 -10.26 6.63 14.16
C ILE A 108 -10.33 7.74 13.11
N LYS A 109 -9.26 7.94 12.33
CA LYS A 109 -9.21 8.98 11.29
C LYS A 109 -10.31 8.78 10.25
N LEU A 110 -10.55 7.55 9.81
CA LEU A 110 -11.64 7.20 8.90
C LEU A 110 -13.01 7.52 9.52
N ALA A 111 -13.23 7.13 10.77
CA ALA A 111 -14.48 7.41 11.47
C ALA A 111 -14.74 8.91 11.55
N HIS A 112 -13.75 9.73 11.92
CA HIS A 112 -13.89 11.19 11.97
C HIS A 112 -14.12 11.81 10.59
N LYS A 113 -13.50 11.27 9.54
CA LYS A 113 -13.59 11.80 8.18
C LYS A 113 -14.92 11.48 7.49
N TYR A 114 -15.44 10.27 7.69
CA TYR A 114 -16.62 9.78 6.99
C TYR A 114 -17.90 9.76 7.86
N SER A 115 -17.82 10.12 9.13
CA SER A 115 -19.01 10.19 9.98
C SER A 115 -19.94 11.34 9.56
N VAL A 116 -21.22 11.03 9.42
CA VAL A 116 -22.30 11.99 9.16
C VAL A 116 -22.52 12.93 10.36
N ARG A 117 -22.33 12.40 11.57
CA ARG A 117 -22.44 13.17 12.82
C ARG A 117 -21.06 13.47 13.36
N LYS A 118 -20.85 14.67 13.89
CA LYS A 118 -19.58 15.02 14.54
C LYS A 118 -19.32 14.05 15.69
N ILE A 119 -18.20 13.33 15.62
CA ILE A 119 -17.72 12.48 16.72
C ILE A 119 -17.22 13.41 17.82
N ILE A 120 -17.66 13.17 19.05
CA ILE A 120 -17.26 13.91 20.24
C ILE A 120 -16.28 13.03 21.00
N ASP A 121 -15.05 13.48 21.11
CA ASP A 121 -14.05 12.85 21.99
C ASP A 121 -14.37 13.25 23.43
N ILE A 122 -14.64 12.25 24.28
CA ILE A 122 -15.04 12.42 25.69
C ILE A 122 -13.87 12.24 26.67
N TYR A 123 -12.63 12.35 26.20
CA TYR A 123 -11.41 12.18 26.99
C TYR A 123 -10.44 13.34 26.81
#